data_AF-A0A086LQH6-F1
#
_entry.id   AF-A0A086LQH6-F1
#
_cell.length_a   1.000
_cell.length_b   1.000
_cell.length_c   1.000
_cell.angle_alpha   90.00
_cell.angle_beta   90.00
_cell.angle_gamma   90.00
#
_symmetry.space_group_name_H-M   'P 1'
#
loop_
_entity.id
_entity.type
_entity.pdbx_description
1 polymer ?
#
loop_
_entity_poly.entity_id
_entity_poly.type
_entity_poly.pdbx_seq_one_letter_code
_entity_poly.pdbx_strand_id
1 'polypeptide(L)'
;LSLEQLENSGWVQFFLYQTLYCVDVEKPKREVEVKKAVPFAFQKHLHLSWLDKILINAQPQGNELLQLDVDAALKRLHITDALINCSAGRQWDEQHCWFAGHLVRSRNLALEYDYLLPLGPGRPKVSGWLACKRRMLKAFGLNVATIHQSFWSLLNLEQKDVQLTRLLAQFPPVLEAVKDEKKAYEEDRHLRFQRHARQKFETWPPEKLEI
;
A
#
# COMPACT_ATOMS: atom_id res chain seq x y z
N LEU A 1 -3.71 26.93 3.09
CA LEU A 1 -3.48 25.85 4.07
C LEU A 1 -2.18 26.17 4.80
N SER A 2 -2.20 26.33 6.12
CA SER A 2 -0.99 26.42 6.96
C SER A 2 -0.53 25.03 7.43
N LEU A 3 0.68 24.91 8.00
CA LEU A 3 1.18 23.64 8.53
C LEU A 3 0.32 23.15 9.71
N GLU A 4 -0.05 24.06 10.62
CA GLU A 4 -0.95 23.79 11.73
C GLU A 4 -2.33 23.26 11.28
N GLN A 5 -2.88 23.84 10.20
CA GLN A 5 -4.12 23.34 9.60
C GLN A 5 -3.96 21.94 9.00
N LEU A 6 -2.79 21.65 8.42
CA LEU A 6 -2.48 20.33 7.87
C LEU A 6 -2.35 19.29 8.99
N GLU A 7 -1.64 19.61 10.07
CA GLU A 7 -1.44 18.72 11.23
C GLU A 7 -2.76 18.26 11.86
N ASN A 8 -3.73 19.17 11.93
CA ASN A 8 -5.06 18.90 12.47
C ASN A 8 -5.99 18.18 11.47
N SER A 9 -5.52 17.85 10.26
CA SER A 9 -6.32 17.19 9.23
C SER A 9 -5.70 15.86 8.79
N GLY A 10 -6.00 14.78 9.52
CA GLY A 10 -5.47 13.43 9.23
C GLY A 10 -5.80 12.93 7.83
N TRP A 11 -7.03 13.17 7.35
CA TRP A 11 -7.46 12.80 6.00
C TRP A 11 -6.67 13.54 4.91
N VAL A 12 -6.50 14.86 5.04
CA VAL A 12 -5.72 15.63 4.06
C VAL A 12 -4.27 15.18 4.06
N GLN A 13 -3.68 14.97 5.24
CA GLN A 13 -2.32 14.43 5.35
C GLN A 13 -2.18 13.08 4.64
N PHE A 14 -3.11 12.16 4.89
CA PHE A 14 -3.10 10.83 4.29
C PHE A 14 -3.15 10.88 2.76
N PHE A 15 -4.16 11.55 2.20
CA PHE A 15 -4.34 11.59 0.74
C PHE A 15 -3.27 12.43 0.05
N LEU A 16 -2.78 13.50 0.67
CA LEU A 16 -1.69 14.30 0.10
C LEU A 16 -0.40 13.49 0.02
N TYR A 17 -0.02 12.78 1.09
CA TYR A 17 1.18 11.94 1.07
C TYR A 17 1.06 10.81 0.04
N GLN A 18 -0.08 10.11 0.01
CA GLN A 18 -0.33 9.04 -0.96
C GLN A 18 -0.28 9.56 -2.39
N THR A 19 -0.80 10.76 -2.66
CA THR A 19 -0.75 11.38 -3.99
C THR A 19 0.68 11.66 -4.42
N LEU A 20 1.50 12.25 -3.53
CA LEU A 20 2.90 12.53 -3.82
C LEU A 20 3.70 11.25 -4.08
N TYR A 21 3.40 10.18 -3.35
CA TYR A 21 4.01 8.87 -3.56
C TYR A 21 3.53 8.21 -4.87
N CYS A 22 2.25 8.32 -5.23
CA CYS A 22 1.74 7.82 -6.51
C CYS A 22 2.47 8.43 -7.70
N VAL A 23 2.81 9.72 -7.62
CA VAL A 23 3.53 10.40 -8.71
C VAL A 23 4.94 9.83 -8.88
N ASP A 24 5.64 9.54 -7.79
CA ASP A 24 6.97 8.92 -7.81
C ASP A 24 6.92 7.55 -8.52
N VAL A 25 5.91 6.73 -8.23
CA VAL A 25 5.78 5.39 -8.82
C VAL A 25 5.26 5.43 -10.26
N GLU A 26 4.17 6.15 -10.54
CA GLU A 26 3.46 6.06 -11.82
C GLU A 26 3.91 7.09 -12.85
N LYS A 27 4.53 8.19 -12.41
CA LYS A 27 4.94 9.33 -13.24
C LYS A 27 6.33 9.87 -12.83
N PRO A 28 7.38 9.03 -12.72
CA PRO A 28 8.70 9.44 -12.21
C PRO A 28 9.30 10.62 -12.99
N LYS A 29 9.08 10.69 -14.31
CA LYS A 29 9.57 11.79 -15.16
C LYS A 29 9.01 13.17 -14.78
N ARG A 30 7.86 13.24 -14.11
CA ARG A 30 7.18 14.48 -13.72
C ARG A 30 7.16 14.69 -12.20
N GLU A 31 7.83 13.81 -11.45
CA GLU A 31 7.83 13.83 -9.98
C GLU A 31 8.25 15.19 -9.43
N VAL A 32 9.38 15.72 -9.90
CA VAL A 32 9.92 16.99 -9.42
C VAL A 32 8.97 18.15 -9.71
N GLU A 33 8.38 18.20 -10.91
CA GLU A 33 7.43 19.26 -11.30
C GLU A 33 6.19 19.25 -10.40
N VAL A 34 5.62 18.07 -10.15
CA VAL A 34 4.42 17.93 -9.35
C VAL A 34 4.71 18.16 -7.87
N LYS A 35 5.81 17.62 -7.33
CA LYS A 35 6.19 17.82 -5.92
C LYS A 35 6.50 19.29 -5.63
N LYS A 36 7.05 20.04 -6.59
CA LYS A 36 7.25 21.51 -6.44
C LYS A 36 5.96 22.30 -6.22
N ALA A 37 4.80 21.77 -6.61
CA ALA A 37 3.51 22.40 -6.34
C ALA A 37 3.11 22.34 -4.85
N VAL A 38 3.76 21.47 -4.05
CA VAL A 38 3.53 21.35 -2.62
C VAL A 38 4.69 21.99 -1.85
N PRO A 39 4.44 22.90 -0.88
CA PRO A 39 5.51 23.49 -0.08
C PRO A 39 6.42 22.43 0.56
N PHE A 40 7.74 22.64 0.51
CA PHE A 40 8.72 21.67 1.03
C PHE A 40 8.48 21.32 2.50
N ALA A 41 8.11 22.31 3.32
CA ALA A 41 7.77 22.11 4.73
C ALA A 41 6.66 21.06 4.92
N PHE A 42 5.67 21.03 4.02
CA PHE A 42 4.58 20.06 4.08
C PHE A 42 5.07 18.68 3.65
N GLN A 43 5.85 18.60 2.56
CA GLN A 43 6.42 17.32 2.12
C GLN A 43 7.28 16.67 3.21
N LYS A 44 8.15 17.47 3.85
CA LYS A 44 9.00 17.02 4.95
C LYS A 44 8.16 16.54 6.13
N HIS A 45 7.16 17.32 6.53
CA HIS A 45 6.25 16.96 7.62
C HIS A 45 5.52 15.64 7.36
N LEU A 46 4.95 15.49 6.17
CA LEU A 46 4.19 14.30 5.78
C LEU A 46 5.07 13.05 5.78
N HIS A 47 6.30 13.17 5.28
CA HIS A 47 7.26 12.07 5.26
C HIS A 47 7.64 11.62 6.67
N LEU A 48 8.03 12.57 7.52
CA LEU A 48 8.48 12.28 8.89
C LEU A 48 7.35 11.82 9.82
N SER A 49 6.11 12.23 9.55
CA SER A 49 4.96 11.93 10.43
C SER A 49 4.10 10.76 9.93
N TRP A 50 4.49 10.08 8.85
CA TRP A 50 3.62 9.11 8.19
C TRP A 50 3.21 7.95 9.11
N LEU A 51 4.18 7.20 9.64
CA LEU A 51 3.90 6.02 10.46
C LEU A 51 3.36 6.41 11.84
N ASP A 52 3.93 7.44 12.45
CA ASP A 52 3.68 7.78 13.86
C ASP A 52 2.38 8.54 14.10
N LYS A 53 1.90 9.27 13.08
CA LYS A 53 0.72 10.13 13.23
C LYS A 53 -0.30 9.89 12.13
N ILE A 54 0.12 9.99 10.87
CA ILE A 54 -0.82 10.08 9.75
C ILE A 54 -1.52 8.74 9.53
N LEU A 55 -0.77 7.64 9.42
CA LEU A 55 -1.32 6.31 9.16
C LEU A 55 -2.26 5.87 10.28
N ILE A 56 -1.82 6.01 11.54
CA ILE A 56 -2.59 5.59 12.73
C ILE A 56 -3.92 6.35 12.79
N ASN A 57 -3.90 7.67 12.53
CA ASN A 57 -5.11 8.49 12.60
C ASN A 57 -6.02 8.37 11.37
N ALA A 58 -5.49 7.91 10.23
CA ALA A 58 -6.24 7.78 8.98
C ALA A 58 -6.82 6.38 8.76
N GLN A 59 -6.41 5.38 9.55
CA GLN A 59 -6.97 4.03 9.45
C GLN A 59 -8.45 4.05 9.85
N PRO A 60 -9.37 3.64 8.96
CA PRO A 60 -10.78 3.57 9.30
C PRO A 60 -10.98 2.49 10.36
N GLN A 61 -11.30 2.91 11.59
CA GLN A 61 -11.64 1.98 12.66
C GLN A 61 -13.04 1.41 12.41
N GLY A 62 -13.19 0.09 12.44
CA GLY A 62 -14.50 -0.56 12.53
C GLY A 62 -15.08 -1.16 11.24
N ASN A 63 -14.34 -1.25 10.13
CA ASN A 63 -14.81 -1.96 8.92
C ASN A 63 -14.15 -3.34 8.72
N GLU A 64 -13.65 -3.96 9.78
CA GLU A 64 -12.79 -5.15 9.69
C GLU A 64 -13.56 -6.48 9.50
N LEU A 65 -14.90 -6.49 9.60
CA LEU A 65 -15.66 -7.74 9.60
C LEU A 65 -15.47 -8.59 8.33
N LEU A 66 -15.41 -7.95 7.15
CA LEU A 66 -15.14 -8.68 5.90
C LEU A 66 -13.70 -9.23 5.88
N GLN A 67 -12.72 -8.44 6.30
CA GLN A 67 -11.32 -8.86 6.36
C GLN A 67 -11.14 -10.03 7.34
N LEU A 68 -11.80 -10.00 8.50
CA LEU A 68 -11.79 -11.07 9.50
C LEU A 68 -12.47 -12.35 8.97
N ASP A 69 -13.58 -12.22 8.25
CA ASP A 69 -14.29 -13.37 7.68
C ASP A 69 -13.50 -14.03 6.53
N VAL A 70 -12.81 -13.22 5.72
CA VAL A 70 -11.87 -13.73 4.70
C VAL A 70 -10.64 -14.36 5.35
N ASP A 71 -10.10 -13.77 6.42
CA ASP A 71 -9.02 -14.35 7.22
C ASP A 71 -9.39 -15.73 7.78
N ALA A 72 -10.62 -15.88 8.30
CA ALA A 72 -11.14 -17.15 8.77
C ALA A 72 -11.25 -18.18 7.62
N ALA A 73 -11.68 -17.77 6.43
CA ALA A 73 -11.72 -18.64 5.25
C ALA A 73 -10.32 -19.09 4.80
N LEU A 74 -9.35 -18.17 4.76
CA LEU A 74 -7.95 -18.48 4.45
C LEU A 74 -7.37 -19.51 5.43
N LYS A 75 -7.65 -19.36 6.73
CA LYS A 75 -7.25 -20.31 7.77
C LYS A 75 -7.89 -21.70 7.58
N ARG A 76 -9.18 -21.77 7.26
CA ARG A 76 -9.87 -23.06 6.96
C ARG A 76 -9.25 -23.76 5.75
N LEU A 77 -8.79 -23.01 4.76
CA LEU A 77 -8.12 -23.52 3.57
C LEU A 77 -6.61 -23.79 3.78
N HIS A 78 -6.10 -23.68 5.02
CA HIS A 78 -4.70 -23.86 5.36
C HIS A 78 -3.72 -22.94 4.59
N ILE A 79 -4.16 -21.73 4.23
CA ILE A 79 -3.29 -20.71 3.63
C ILE A 79 -2.57 -19.95 4.74
N THR A 80 -1.37 -20.41 5.11
CA THR A 80 -0.62 -19.91 6.27
C THR A 80 0.27 -18.70 5.99
N ASP A 81 0.45 -18.36 4.71
CA ASP A 81 1.33 -17.29 4.25
C ASP A 81 0.57 -16.00 3.89
N ALA A 82 -0.73 -15.93 4.19
CA ALA A 82 -1.56 -14.75 4.03
C ALA A 82 -1.35 -13.76 5.18
N LEU A 83 -0.59 -12.70 4.94
CA LEU A 83 -0.27 -11.68 5.93
C LEU A 83 -1.32 -10.54 5.90
N ILE A 84 -2.04 -10.34 6.99
CA ILE A 84 -3.00 -9.25 7.14
C ILE A 84 -2.30 -7.88 7.22
N ASN A 85 -2.88 -6.85 6.60
CA ASN A 85 -2.40 -5.47 6.63
C ASN A 85 -0.89 -5.35 6.33
N CYS A 86 -0.40 -6.18 5.40
CA CYS A 86 1.02 -6.24 5.08
C CYS A 86 1.41 -5.06 4.19
N SER A 87 2.49 -4.37 4.55
CA SER A 87 2.99 -3.25 3.75
C SER A 87 3.56 -3.73 2.41
N ALA A 88 3.32 -2.97 1.36
CA ALA A 88 3.80 -3.22 0.01
C ALA A 88 4.34 -1.91 -0.58
N GLY A 89 5.45 -2.02 -1.30
CA GLY A 89 6.15 -0.91 -1.94
C GLY A 89 7.24 -1.44 -2.86
N ARG A 90 8.02 -0.53 -3.45
CA ARG A 90 9.19 -0.93 -4.23
C ARG A 90 10.25 -1.44 -3.27
N GLN A 91 11.04 -2.43 -3.70
CA GLN A 91 12.03 -3.08 -2.83
C GLN A 91 13.06 -2.13 -2.20
N TRP A 92 13.29 -0.97 -2.82
CA TRP A 92 14.22 0.06 -2.36
C TRP A 92 13.56 1.24 -1.65
N ASP A 93 12.24 1.20 -1.43
CA ASP A 93 11.57 2.23 -0.64
C ASP A 93 11.93 2.04 0.84
N GLU A 94 12.49 3.09 1.45
CA GLU A 94 12.80 3.09 2.89
C GLU A 94 11.54 3.00 3.76
N GLN A 95 10.39 3.41 3.20
CA GLN A 95 9.10 3.39 3.88
C GLN A 95 7.98 3.04 2.91
N HIS A 96 7.29 1.93 3.17
CA HIS A 96 6.08 1.55 2.44
C HIS A 96 4.87 2.32 2.96
N CYS A 97 4.09 2.91 2.05
CA CYS A 97 2.88 3.64 2.40
C CYS A 97 1.59 2.94 1.94
N TRP A 98 1.69 1.82 1.25
CA TRP A 98 0.55 1.00 0.83
C TRP A 98 0.52 -0.28 1.63
N PHE A 99 -0.68 -0.71 2.03
CA PHE A 99 -0.87 -1.90 2.86
C PHE A 99 -1.93 -2.76 2.19
N ALA A 100 -1.60 -3.99 1.81
CA ALA A 100 -2.58 -4.93 1.28
C ALA A 100 -3.54 -5.36 2.39
N GLY A 101 -4.82 -5.61 2.06
CA GLY A 101 -5.76 -6.19 3.02
C GLY A 101 -5.22 -7.54 3.55
N HIS A 102 -4.93 -8.46 2.64
CA HIS A 102 -4.05 -9.59 2.89
C HIS A 102 -3.02 -9.73 1.77
N LEU A 103 -1.79 -10.10 2.10
CA LEU A 103 -0.75 -10.45 1.15
C LEU A 103 -0.47 -11.96 1.23
N VAL A 104 -0.89 -12.72 0.22
CA VAL A 104 -0.57 -14.14 0.03
C VAL A 104 0.78 -14.23 -0.68
N ARG A 105 1.85 -14.38 0.09
CA ARG A 105 3.24 -14.27 -0.38
C ARG A 105 3.58 -15.30 -1.46
N SER A 106 3.15 -16.54 -1.29
CA SER A 106 3.37 -17.65 -2.23
C SER A 106 2.79 -17.42 -3.61
N ARG A 107 1.91 -16.42 -3.81
CA ARG A 107 1.25 -16.12 -5.09
C ARG A 107 1.46 -14.67 -5.53
N ASN A 108 2.29 -13.90 -4.82
CA ASN A 108 2.40 -12.44 -4.97
C ASN A 108 1.02 -11.77 -5.07
N LEU A 109 0.06 -12.21 -4.25
CA LEU A 109 -1.35 -11.83 -4.38
C LEU A 109 -1.79 -10.95 -3.22
N ALA A 110 -2.23 -9.74 -3.52
CA ALA A 110 -2.93 -8.86 -2.60
C ALA A 110 -4.45 -9.07 -2.71
N LEU A 111 -5.08 -9.40 -1.58
CA LEU A 111 -6.53 -9.37 -1.43
C LEU A 111 -6.95 -8.01 -0.86
N GLU A 112 -7.90 -7.38 -1.55
CA GLU A 112 -8.45 -6.08 -1.21
C GLU A 112 -9.95 -6.16 -0.93
N TYR A 113 -10.45 -5.32 -0.05
CA TYR A 113 -11.83 -5.39 0.45
C TYR A 113 -12.61 -4.16 0.04
N ASP A 114 -13.74 -4.39 -0.63
CA ASP A 114 -14.61 -3.32 -1.10
C ASP A 114 -15.99 -3.39 -0.43
N TYR A 115 -16.40 -2.25 0.12
CA TYR A 115 -17.65 -2.10 0.89
C TYR A 115 -18.70 -1.30 0.10
N LEU A 116 -18.39 -0.88 -1.13
CA LEU A 116 -19.36 -0.18 -1.95
C LEU A 116 -20.48 -1.10 -2.43
N LEU A 117 -21.69 -0.54 -2.49
CA LEU A 117 -22.83 -1.18 -3.10
C LEU A 117 -22.61 -1.32 -4.62
N PRO A 118 -23.05 -2.45 -5.22
CA PRO A 118 -22.92 -2.68 -6.64
C PRO A 118 -23.80 -1.71 -7.45
N LEU A 119 -23.42 -1.45 -8.71
CA LEU A 119 -24.20 -0.61 -9.62
C LEU A 119 -25.48 -1.30 -10.13
N GLY A 120 -25.59 -2.61 -9.92
CA GLY A 120 -26.70 -3.46 -10.32
C GLY A 120 -26.36 -4.94 -10.14
N PRO A 121 -27.28 -5.86 -10.48
CA PRO A 121 -27.03 -7.29 -10.37
C PRO A 121 -25.77 -7.71 -11.13
N GLY A 122 -24.83 -8.36 -10.44
CA GLY A 122 -23.56 -8.82 -11.02
C GLY A 122 -22.59 -7.70 -11.46
N ARG A 123 -22.84 -6.43 -11.11
CA ARG A 123 -22.01 -5.28 -11.48
C ARG A 123 -21.32 -4.67 -10.25
N PRO A 124 -20.18 -5.23 -9.79
CA PRO A 124 -19.41 -4.64 -8.70
C PRO A 124 -19.01 -3.20 -9.02
N LYS A 125 -18.98 -2.34 -7.99
CA LYS A 125 -18.51 -0.96 -8.08
C LYS A 125 -17.26 -0.79 -7.24
N VAL A 126 -16.07 -0.84 -7.86
CA VAL A 126 -14.82 -0.60 -7.15
C VAL A 126 -14.70 0.88 -6.77
N SER A 127 -14.34 1.16 -5.51
CA SER A 127 -14.07 2.53 -5.07
C SER A 127 -12.87 3.15 -5.79
N GLY A 128 -12.87 4.48 -5.98
CA GLY A 128 -11.74 5.17 -6.61
C GLY A 128 -10.42 4.97 -5.86
N TRP A 129 -10.49 4.88 -4.52
CA TRP A 129 -9.36 4.56 -3.67
C TRP A 129 -8.80 3.15 -3.93
N LEU A 130 -9.66 2.12 -3.97
CA LEU A 130 -9.23 0.75 -4.29
C LEU A 130 -8.70 0.64 -5.73
N ALA A 131 -9.29 1.38 -6.67
CA ALA A 131 -8.78 1.45 -8.03
C ALA A 131 -7.37 2.05 -8.08
N CYS A 132 -7.10 3.11 -7.30
CA CYS A 132 -5.77 3.68 -7.15
C CYS A 132 -4.79 2.68 -6.51
N LYS A 133 -5.17 2.13 -5.35
CA LYS A 133 -4.41 1.12 -4.62
C LYS A 133 -4.03 -0.07 -5.48
N ARG A 134 -4.96 -0.58 -6.28
CA ARG A 134 -4.72 -1.67 -7.23
C ARG A 134 -3.64 -1.34 -8.26
N ARG A 135 -3.61 -0.10 -8.79
CA ARG A 135 -2.56 0.30 -9.75
C ARG A 135 -1.19 0.34 -9.07
N MET A 136 -1.13 0.86 -7.85
CA MET A 136 0.10 0.92 -7.06
C MET A 136 0.63 -0.47 -6.72
N LEU A 137 -0.23 -1.36 -6.18
CA LEU A 137 0.17 -2.73 -5.86
C LEU A 137 0.65 -3.50 -7.10
N LYS A 138 0.00 -3.31 -8.25
CA LYS A 138 0.47 -3.86 -9.53
C LYS A 138 1.83 -3.30 -9.94
N ALA A 139 2.08 -2.01 -9.73
CA ALA A 139 3.38 -1.40 -9.99
C ALA A 139 4.50 -1.97 -9.09
N PHE A 140 4.14 -2.55 -7.93
CA PHE A 140 5.08 -3.28 -7.06
C PHE A 140 5.24 -4.76 -7.43
N GLY A 141 4.64 -5.21 -8.53
CA GLY A 141 4.71 -6.61 -8.98
C GLY A 141 3.70 -7.54 -8.30
N LEU A 142 2.67 -7.01 -7.63
CA LEU A 142 1.63 -7.82 -7.00
C LEU A 142 0.42 -8.03 -7.92
N ASN A 143 -0.08 -9.26 -7.93
CA ASN A 143 -1.45 -9.55 -8.34
C ASN A 143 -2.43 -8.93 -7.33
N VAL A 144 -3.60 -8.52 -7.80
CA VAL A 144 -4.62 -7.90 -6.93
C VAL A 144 -5.98 -8.48 -7.24
N ALA A 145 -6.64 -9.03 -6.23
CA ALA A 145 -8.03 -9.45 -6.30
C ALA A 145 -8.86 -8.67 -5.28
N THR A 146 -10.04 -8.19 -5.70
CA THR A 146 -10.94 -7.43 -4.84
C THR A 146 -12.13 -8.29 -4.45
N ILE A 147 -12.35 -8.45 -3.15
CA ILE A 147 -13.50 -9.13 -2.57
C ILE A 147 -14.52 -8.06 -2.18
N HIS A 148 -15.68 -8.11 -2.82
CA HIS A 148 -16.77 -7.18 -2.58
C HIS A 148 -17.69 -7.72 -1.48
N GLN A 149 -17.91 -6.92 -0.44
CA GLN A 149 -18.76 -7.24 0.69
C GLN A 149 -20.16 -7.68 0.26
N SER A 150 -20.75 -6.98 -0.72
CA SER A 150 -22.12 -7.22 -1.21
C SER A 150 -22.33 -8.60 -1.84
N PHE A 151 -21.28 -9.21 -2.37
CA PHE A 151 -21.33 -10.58 -2.90
C PHE A 151 -20.87 -11.59 -1.86
N TRP A 152 -19.84 -11.24 -1.08
CA TRP A 152 -19.28 -12.12 -0.07
C TRP A 152 -20.27 -12.44 1.06
N SER A 153 -21.07 -11.46 1.49
CA SER A 153 -22.06 -11.62 2.56
C SER A 153 -23.21 -12.56 2.21
N LEU A 154 -23.43 -12.85 0.92
CA LEU A 154 -24.50 -13.74 0.45
C LEU A 154 -24.09 -15.22 0.46
N LEU A 155 -22.79 -15.50 0.65
CA LEU A 155 -22.25 -16.84 0.60
C LEU A 155 -22.31 -17.51 1.99
N ASN A 156 -22.63 -18.80 2.01
CA ASN A 156 -22.40 -19.63 3.19
C ASN A 156 -20.91 -20.01 3.33
N LEU A 157 -20.53 -20.67 4.42
CA LEU A 157 -19.12 -21.01 4.70
C LEU A 157 -18.48 -21.86 3.61
N GLU A 158 -19.15 -22.92 3.16
CA GLU A 158 -18.63 -23.80 2.10
C GLU A 158 -18.46 -23.04 0.77
N GLN A 159 -19.43 -22.19 0.42
CA GLN A 159 -19.36 -21.37 -0.78
C GLN A 159 -18.20 -20.36 -0.73
N LYS A 160 -17.93 -19.75 0.43
CA LYS A 160 -16.76 -18.88 0.62
C LYS A 160 -15.46 -19.64 0.38
N ASP A 161 -15.34 -20.84 0.93
CA ASP A 161 -14.15 -21.68 0.79
C ASP A 161 -13.95 -22.11 -0.68
N VAL A 162 -15.02 -22.47 -1.38
CA VAL A 162 -14.98 -22.77 -2.83
C VAL A 162 -14.58 -21.56 -3.66
N GLN A 163 -15.16 -20.39 -3.41
CA GLN A 163 -14.85 -19.17 -4.15
C GLN A 163 -13.39 -18.75 -3.93
N LEU A 164 -12.91 -18.80 -2.69
CA LEU A 164 -11.55 -18.46 -2.36
C LEU A 164 -10.55 -19.46 -2.97
N THR A 165 -10.87 -20.75 -2.97
CA THR A 165 -10.07 -21.77 -3.67
C THR A 165 -9.98 -21.49 -5.18
N ARG A 166 -11.12 -21.17 -5.82
CA ARG A 166 -11.16 -20.81 -7.25
C ARG A 166 -10.35 -19.54 -7.54
N LEU A 167 -10.46 -18.53 -6.69
CA LEU A 167 -9.69 -17.30 -6.80
C LEU A 167 -8.19 -17.61 -6.71
N LEU A 168 -7.75 -18.35 -5.68
CA LEU A 168 -6.35 -18.71 -5.50
C LEU A 168 -5.82 -19.52 -6.69
N ALA A 169 -6.62 -20.44 -7.24
CA ALA A 169 -6.23 -21.25 -8.40
C ALA A 169 -5.92 -20.42 -9.67
N GLN A 170 -6.46 -19.20 -9.80
CA GLN A 170 -6.15 -18.30 -10.92
C GLN A 170 -4.74 -17.69 -10.84
N PHE A 171 -4.12 -17.70 -9.65
CA PHE A 171 -2.81 -17.11 -9.42
C PHE A 171 -1.81 -18.24 -9.12
N PRO A 172 -0.99 -18.67 -10.09
CA PRO A 172 -0.05 -19.76 -9.87
C PRO A 172 0.92 -19.43 -8.73
N PRO A 173 1.35 -20.44 -7.94
CA PRO A 173 2.36 -20.22 -6.93
C PRO A 173 3.66 -19.74 -7.58
N VAL A 174 4.36 -18.83 -6.91
CA VAL A 174 5.70 -18.38 -7.28
C VAL A 174 6.63 -19.58 -7.08
N LEU A 175 7.03 -20.21 -8.18
CA LEU A 175 7.83 -21.45 -8.18
C LEU A 175 9.31 -21.23 -7.81
N GLU A 176 9.72 -19.99 -7.57
CA GLU A 176 11.09 -19.67 -7.21
C GLU A 176 11.24 -19.64 -5.69
N ALA A 177 12.02 -20.59 -5.17
CA ALA A 177 12.80 -20.31 -3.98
C ALA A 177 13.57 -19.02 -4.29
N VAL A 178 13.33 -17.97 -3.50
CA VAL A 178 14.09 -16.73 -3.58
C VAL A 178 15.56 -17.14 -3.49
N LYS A 179 16.23 -17.29 -4.64
CA LYS A 179 17.68 -17.18 -4.67
C LYS A 179 17.90 -15.80 -4.08
N ASP A 180 18.76 -15.70 -3.08
CA ASP A 180 19.28 -14.41 -2.64
C ASP A 180 19.94 -13.76 -3.86
N GLU A 181 19.14 -13.10 -4.68
CA GLU A 181 19.60 -12.28 -5.78
C GLU A 181 20.40 -11.18 -5.09
N LYS A 182 21.70 -11.15 -5.36
CA LYS A 182 22.54 -10.02 -5.00
C LYS A 182 21.80 -8.77 -5.44
N LYS A 183 21.35 -7.97 -4.46
CA LYS A 183 20.56 -6.75 -4.65
C LYS A 183 20.97 -6.05 -5.95
N ALA A 184 20.13 -6.16 -6.98
CA ALA A 184 20.38 -5.58 -8.28
C ALA A 184 20.25 -4.05 -8.19
N TYR A 185 21.31 -3.40 -7.71
CA TYR A 185 21.50 -1.95 -7.69
C TYR A 185 22.07 -1.43 -9.02
N GLU A 186 21.78 -2.08 -10.15
CA GLU A 186 22.47 -1.78 -11.41
C GLU A 186 21.76 -0.71 -12.25
N GLU A 187 20.43 -0.61 -12.23
CA GLU A 187 19.70 0.26 -13.18
C GLU A 187 19.81 1.76 -12.86
N ASP A 188 20.13 2.12 -11.62
CA ASP A 188 20.20 3.51 -11.13
C ASP A 188 21.62 3.97 -10.75
N ARG A 189 22.67 3.28 -11.23
CA ARG A 189 24.07 3.64 -10.92
C ARG A 189 24.40 5.09 -11.29
N HIS A 190 23.75 5.62 -12.32
CA HIS A 190 23.91 6.99 -12.79
C HIS A 190 23.15 8.05 -11.97
N LEU A 191 22.32 7.64 -11.01
CA LEU A 191 21.64 8.55 -10.07
C LEU A 191 22.29 8.51 -8.68
N ARG A 192 23.27 7.62 -8.43
CA ARG A 192 23.97 7.49 -7.13
C ARG A 192 24.64 8.79 -6.68
N PHE A 193 25.28 9.51 -7.58
CA PHE A 193 26.01 10.75 -7.23
C PHE A 193 25.07 11.88 -6.79
N GLN A 194 23.79 11.81 -7.15
CA GLN A 194 22.78 12.77 -6.67
C GLN A 194 22.20 12.38 -5.30
N ARG A 195 22.41 11.13 -4.83
CA ARG A 195 21.91 10.66 -3.53
C ARG A 195 22.79 11.10 -2.35
N HIS A 196 24.08 11.39 -2.57
CA HIS A 196 24.97 12.00 -1.55
C HIS A 196 24.62 13.45 -1.22
N ALA A 197 23.84 14.13 -2.07
CA ALA A 197 23.32 15.46 -1.79
C ALA A 197 22.10 15.45 -0.83
N ARG A 198 21.52 14.27 -0.56
CA ARG A 198 20.49 14.12 0.48
C ARG A 198 21.19 13.88 1.82
N GLN A 199 21.11 14.87 2.70
CA GLN A 199 21.67 14.80 4.05
C GLN A 199 21.01 13.65 4.82
N LYS A 200 21.78 12.59 5.11
CA LYS A 200 21.36 11.52 6.00
C LYS A 200 21.62 11.96 7.43
N PHE A 201 20.58 12.16 8.23
CA PHE A 201 20.73 12.44 9.65
C PHE A 201 20.85 11.11 10.39
N GLU A 202 22.02 10.80 10.92
CA GLU A 202 22.28 9.53 11.63
C GLU A 202 22.08 9.62 13.15
N THR A 203 22.00 10.81 13.76
CA THR A 203 21.59 11.03 15.17
C THR A 203 21.00 12.42 15.41
N TRP A 204 20.11 12.55 16.41
CA TRP A 204 19.47 13.80 16.85
C TRP A 204 19.70 14.05 18.36
N PRO A 205 19.97 15.30 18.80
CA PRO A 205 20.24 16.49 18.00
C PRO A 205 21.71 16.57 17.54
N PRO A 206 22.00 17.13 16.35
CA PRO A 206 23.37 17.44 15.94
C PRO A 206 23.86 18.59 16.81
N GLU A 207 24.71 18.30 17.80
CA GLU A 207 25.11 19.21 18.90
C GLU A 207 25.86 20.50 18.49
N LYS A 208 25.87 20.91 17.22
CA LYS A 208 26.48 22.21 16.82
C LYS A 208 25.70 22.84 15.66
N LEU A 209 24.72 23.67 16.01
CA LEU A 209 24.33 24.81 15.19
C LEU A 209 24.80 26.06 15.94
N GLU A 210 26.05 26.46 15.69
CA GLU A 210 26.47 27.85 15.95
C GLU A 210 25.90 28.72 14.80
N ILE A 211 25.37 29.89 15.19
CA ILE A 211 24.59 30.83 14.37
C ILE A 211 25.45 31.46 13.26
#